data_AF-A0A0K6INR8-F1
#
_entry.id   AF-A0A0K6INR8-F1
#
_cell.length_a   1.000
_cell.length_b   1.000
_cell.length_c   1.000
_cell.angle_alpha   90.00
_cell.angle_beta   90.00
_cell.angle_gamma   90.00
#
_symmetry.space_group_name_H-M   'P 1'
#
loop_
_entity.id
_entity.type
_entity.pdbx_description
1 polymer ?
#
loop_
_entity_poly.entity_id
_entity_poly.type
_entity_poly.pdbx_seq_one_letter_code
_entity_poly.pdbx_strand_id
1 'polypeptide(L)' 'MSNHVLIALAKRKPFVVTPEMPEGCSYDYVRGLWMKANDVLVSHGSEFGVQATKKCDVETGEDQKGE' A
#
# COMPACT_ATOMS: atom_id res chain seq x y z
N MET A 1 4.04 26.28 25.73
CA MET A 1 4.12 25.01 24.95
C MET A 1 4.37 25.40 23.51
N SER A 2 5.48 24.98 22.89
CA SER A 2 5.77 25.37 21.52
C SER A 2 4.79 24.65 20.57
N ASN A 3 4.05 25.43 19.78
CA ASN A 3 3.17 24.92 18.74
C ASN A 3 4.02 24.50 17.54
N HIS A 4 4.65 23.32 17.63
CA HIS A 4 5.41 22.76 16.51
C HIS A 4 4.45 22.35 15.38
N VAL A 5 4.78 22.66 14.13
CA VAL A 5 3.91 22.42 12.95
C VAL A 5 3.45 20.96 12.83
N LEU A 6 4.31 20.01 13.19
CA LEU A 6 3.96 18.58 13.19
C LEU A 6 2.88 18.22 14.22
N ILE A 7 2.83 18.94 15.35
CA ILE A 7 1.79 18.74 16.36
C ILE A 7 0.48 19.37 15.89
N ALA A 8 0.55 20.55 15.26
CA ALA A 8 -0.62 21.25 14.73
C ALA A 8 -1.31 20.50 13.58
N LEU A 9 -0.52 19.80 12.75
CA LEU A 9 -1.02 19.05 11.59
C LEU A 9 -1.27 17.56 11.89
N ALA A 10 -1.01 17.09 13.10
CA ALA A 10 -1.23 15.70 13.46
C ALA A 10 -2.72 15.36 13.40
N LYS A 11 -3.08 14.35 12.60
CA LYS A 11 -4.42 13.77 12.56
C LYS A 11 -4.44 12.48 13.37
N ARG A 12 -5.36 12.37 14.33
CA ARG A 12 -5.65 11.10 15.02
C ARG A 12 -6.63 10.29 14.17
N LYS A 13 -6.20 9.13 13.68
CA LYS A 13 -7.12 8.14 13.11
C LYS A 13 -7.75 7.35 14.26
N PRO A 14 -9.09 7.17 14.30
CA PRO A 14 -9.70 6.29 15.28
C PRO A 14 -9.12 4.88 15.13
N PHE A 15 -8.96 4.19 16.25
CA PHE A 15 -8.59 2.78 16.23
C PHE A 15 -9.72 1.98 15.57
N VAL A 16 -9.37 1.06 14.68
CA VAL A 16 -10.34 0.18 14.01
C VAL A 16 -9.80 -1.25 14.10
N VAL A 17 -10.65 -2.17 14.56
CA VAL A 17 -10.30 -3.60 14.66
C VAL A 17 -10.17 -4.22 13.27
N THR A 18 -11.05 -3.81 12.36
CA THR A 18 -11.06 -4.29 10.97
C THR A 18 -10.62 -3.15 10.07
N PRO A 19 -9.57 -3.33 9.24
CA PRO A 19 -9.19 -2.31 8.26
C PRO A 19 -10.31 -2.12 7.24
N GLU A 20 -10.46 -0.88 6.74
CA GLU A 20 -11.30 -0.62 5.56
C GLU A 20 -10.68 -1.35 4.36
N MET A 21 -11.46 -2.25 3.76
CA MET A 21 -11.05 -3.04 2.60
C MET A 21 -11.96 -2.71 1.42
N PRO A 22 -11.44 -2.68 0.18
CA PRO A 22 -12.31 -2.59 -1.00
C PRO A 22 -13.24 -3.79 -1.06
N GLU A 23 -14.46 -3.58 -1.54
CA GLU A 23 -15.45 -4.66 -1.65
C GLU A 23 -14.92 -5.84 -2.48
N GLY A 24 -15.21 -7.05 -2.01
CA GLY A 24 -14.78 -8.29 -2.67
C GLY A 24 -13.29 -8.63 -2.51
N CYS A 25 -12.56 -7.91 -1.66
CA CYS A 25 -11.15 -8.21 -1.35
C CYS A 25 -11.03 -9.08 -0.10
N SER A 26 -10.08 -10.01 -0.11
CA SER A 26 -9.78 -10.90 1.02
C SER A 26 -8.28 -11.17 1.12
N TYR A 27 -7.80 -11.51 2.32
CA TYR A 27 -6.41 -11.91 2.53
C TYR A 27 -6.30 -13.44 2.51
N ASP A 28 -5.47 -13.97 1.63
CA ASP A 28 -5.11 -15.40 1.63
C ASP A 28 -3.97 -15.61 2.63
N TYR A 29 -4.30 -16.16 3.79
CA TYR A 29 -3.34 -16.44 4.87
C TYR A 29 -2.34 -17.55 4.53
N VAL A 30 -2.64 -18.42 3.57
CA VAL A 30 -1.74 -19.51 3.16
C VAL A 30 -0.66 -18.96 2.24
N ARG A 31 -1.06 -18.11 1.29
CA ARG A 31 -0.15 -17.50 0.31
C ARG A 31 0.45 -16.17 0.78
N GLY A 32 -0.10 -15.57 1.82
CA GLY A 32 0.36 -14.31 2.40
C GLY A 32 0.06 -13.08 1.54
N LEU A 33 -0.98 -13.13 0.70
CA LEU A 33 -1.26 -12.09 -0.30
C LEU A 33 -2.74 -11.70 -0.35
N TRP A 34 -3.01 -10.52 -0.89
CA TRP A 34 -4.38 -10.02 -1.06
C TRP A 34 -4.97 -10.49 -2.39
N MET A 35 -6.25 -10.86 -2.36
CA MET A 35 -7.00 -11.37 -3.48
C MET A 35 -8.27 -10.54 -3.70
N LYS A 36 -8.68 -10.34 -4.96
CA LYS A 36 -9.99 -9.85 -5.35
C LYS A 36 -10.54 -10.75 -6.45
N ALA A 37 -11.76 -11.27 -6.28
CA ALA A 37 -12.44 -12.10 -7.28
C ALA A 37 -11.57 -13.23 -7.88
N ASN A 38 -10.81 -13.92 -7.03
CA ASN A 38 -9.86 -15.01 -7.39
C ASN A 38 -8.57 -14.59 -8.10
N ASP A 39 -8.29 -13.30 -8.25
CA ASP A 39 -7.01 -12.80 -8.76
C ASP A 39 -6.24 -12.03 -7.68
N VAL A 40 -4.93 -11.89 -7.86
CA VAL A 40 -4.06 -11.12 -6.96
C VAL A 40 -4.46 -9.65 -7.03
N LEU A 41 -4.73 -9.06 -5.86
CA LEU A 41 -5.23 -7.69 -5.72
C LEU A 41 -4.29 -6.65 -6.36
N VAL A 42 -2.98 -6.90 -6.26
CA VAL A 42 -1.93 -6.02 -6.77
C VAL A 42 -1.16 -6.80 -7.84
N SER A 43 -1.71 -6.78 -9.05
CA SER A 43 -1.14 -7.42 -10.24
C SER A 43 -1.13 -6.43 -11.41
N HIS A 44 -0.32 -6.71 -12.44
CA HIS A 44 -0.27 -5.90 -13.67
C HIS A 44 -1.63 -5.73 -14.37
N GLY A 45 -2.57 -6.66 -14.16
CA GLY A 45 -3.92 -6.61 -14.73
C GLY A 45 -5.00 -6.13 -13.75
N SER A 46 -4.64 -5.88 -12.48
CA SER A 46 -5.61 -5.47 -11.45
C SER A 46 -6.02 -4.00 -11.60
N GLU A 47 -7.24 -3.67 -11.17
CA GLU A 47 -7.73 -2.28 -11.13
C GLU A 47 -6.92 -1.37 -10.19
N PHE A 48 -6.19 -1.96 -9.24
CA PHE A 48 -5.31 -1.26 -8.30
C PHE A 48 -3.89 -1.08 -8.86
N GLY A 49 -3.61 -1.65 -10.03
CA GLY A 49 -2.32 -1.59 -10.70
C GLY A 49 -1.24 -2.43 -10.02
N VAL A 50 -0.01 -2.22 -10.48
CA VAL A 50 1.18 -2.79 -9.86
C VAL A 50 1.50 -2.08 -8.54
N GLN A 51 2.17 -2.79 -7.65
CA GLN A 51 2.85 -2.19 -6.50
C GLN A 51 3.84 -1.16 -7.04
N ALA A 52 3.44 0.10 -7.09
CA ALA A 52 4.36 1.20 -7.31
C ALA A 52 5.25 1.23 -6.07
N THR A 53 6.44 0.65 -6.18
CA THR A 53 7.45 0.75 -5.14
C THR A 53 7.61 2.23 -4.81
N LYS A 54 7.57 2.56 -3.51
CA LYS A 54 7.79 3.95 -3.03
C LYS A 54 9.19 4.48 -3.40
N LYS A 55 10.04 3.63 -3.97
CA LYS A 55 11.29 4.01 -4.61
C LYS A 55 11.00 4.39 -6.07
N CYS A 56 10.44 5.58 -6.27
CA CYS A 56 10.50 6.25 -7.57
C CYS A 56 11.94 6.72 -7.83
N ASP A 57 12.90 5.81 -7.87
CA ASP A 57 14.28 6.04 -8.29
C ASP A 57 14.43 5.77 -9.81
N VAL A 58 13.34 5.95 -10.56
CA VAL A 58 13.34 5.91 -12.04
C VAL A 58 14.28 6.98 -12.61
N GLU A 59 14.47 8.09 -11.90
CA GLU A 59 15.35 9.18 -12.34
C GLU A 59 16.85 8.84 -12.17
N THR A 60 17.22 7.91 -11.29
CA THR A 60 18.63 7.55 -11.02
C THR A 60 19.08 6.26 -11.69
N GLY A 61 18.16 5.46 -12.24
CA GLY A 61 18.50 4.23 -12.97
C GLY A 61 19.08 3.11 -12.09
N GLU A 62 18.89 3.18 -10.77
CA GLU A 62 19.35 2.11 -9.86
C GLU A 62 18.60 0.79 -10.06
N ASP A 63 17.35 0.84 -10.55
CA ASP A 63 16.54 -0.37 -10.82
C ASP A 63 17.02 -1.18 -12.04
N GLN A 64 18.03 -0.68 -12.77
CA GLN A 64 18.70 -1.41 -13.86
C GLN A 64 20.00 -2.10 -13.43
N LYS A 65 20.41 -1.96 -12.17
CA LYS A 65 21.50 -2.77 -11.62
C LYS A 65 20.93 -4.09 -11.16
N GLY A 66 20.81 -5.01 -12.11
CA GLY A 66 20.33 -6.37 -11.87
C GLY A 66 21.04 -7.06 -10.71
N GLU A 67 20.29 -7.94 -10.05
CA GLU A 67 20.85 -9.17 -9.50
C GLU A 67 21.08 -10.18 -10.64
#